data_AF-A0A6L3KL23-F1
#
_entry.id   AF-A0A6L3KL23-F1
#
_cell.length_a   1.000
_cell.length_b   1.000
_cell.length_c   1.000
_cell.angle_alpha   90.00
_cell.angle_beta   90.00
_cell.angle_gamma   90.00
#
_symmetry.space_group_name_H-M   'P 1'
#
loop_
_entity.id
_entity.type
_entity.pdbx_description
1 polymer ?
#
loop_
_entity_poly.entity_id
_entity_poly.type
_entity_poly.pdbx_seq_one_letter_code
_entity_poly.pdbx_strand_id
1 'polypeptide(L)'
;SNRGRQEGNGRAIAVTADLGKTWTEHPTSRRALIEPACQASLLRHDYIEDGEERHVLLFANPNSKERRNNITIKVSFDDGQTWPEEYWMLLDEGRGAGYSCMTSIDEHTIGIFYEGSQADIQFQAIPLKELLKK
;
A
#
# COMPACT_ATOMS: atom_id res chain seq x y z
N SER A 1 -8.53 12.96 -12.82
CA SER A 1 -7.36 12.05 -12.93
C SER A 1 -6.22 12.62 -12.09
N ASN A 2 -5.42 11.79 -11.42
CA ASN A 2 -4.19 12.25 -10.72
C ASN A 2 -2.96 12.32 -11.66
N ARG A 3 -3.10 11.94 -12.93
CA ARG A 3 -2.00 11.89 -13.89
C ARG A 3 -1.37 13.28 -14.06
N GLY A 4 -0.08 13.40 -13.73
CA GLY A 4 0.68 14.65 -13.86
C GLY A 4 0.31 15.73 -12.82
N ARG A 5 -0.49 15.40 -11.81
CA ARG A 5 -0.91 16.34 -10.77
C ARG A 5 0.13 16.38 -9.66
N GLN A 6 0.69 17.56 -9.36
CA GLN A 6 1.67 17.75 -8.29
C GLN A 6 1.03 18.17 -6.96
N GLU A 7 0.13 19.16 -7.01
CA GLU A 7 -0.63 19.64 -5.86
C GLU A 7 -1.94 18.86 -5.68
N GLY A 8 -2.23 18.42 -4.46
CA GLY A 8 -3.40 17.59 -4.17
C GLY A 8 -3.36 16.22 -4.86
N ASN A 9 -2.14 15.70 -5.09
CA ASN A 9 -1.94 14.33 -5.56
C ASN A 9 -2.21 13.35 -4.42
N GLY A 10 -3.02 12.33 -4.70
CA GLY A 10 -3.13 11.17 -3.86
C GLY A 10 -4.34 10.31 -4.23
N ARG A 11 -4.32 9.05 -3.82
CA ARG A 11 -5.42 8.09 -4.01
C ARG A 11 -6.72 8.70 -3.47
N ALA A 12 -7.80 8.58 -4.24
CA ALA A 12 -9.13 8.86 -3.71
C ALA A 12 -9.55 7.70 -2.79
N ILE A 13 -10.05 8.01 -1.60
CA ILE A 13 -10.39 7.01 -0.59
C ILE A 13 -11.77 7.35 -0.04
N ALA A 14 -12.66 6.37 -0.05
CA ALA A 14 -13.99 6.48 0.54
C ALA A 14 -14.33 5.18 1.25
N VAL A 15 -15.15 5.28 2.29
CA VAL A 15 -15.62 4.16 3.10
C VAL A 15 -17.13 4.07 3.00
N THR A 16 -17.66 2.85 3.13
CA THR A 16 -19.10 2.58 3.14
C THR A 16 -19.41 1.61 4.26
N ALA A 17 -20.55 1.80 4.91
CA ALA A 17 -21.08 0.88 5.92
C ALA A 17 -22.34 0.13 5.43
N ASP A 18 -22.73 0.33 4.17
CA ASP A 18 -23.99 -0.15 3.60
C ASP A 18 -23.82 -0.81 2.23
N LEU A 19 -22.64 -1.41 2.01
CA LEU A 19 -22.26 -2.11 0.79
C LEU A 19 -22.32 -1.21 -0.46
N GLY A 20 -21.99 0.07 -0.28
CA GLY A 20 -21.80 1.04 -1.36
C GLY A 20 -23.05 1.80 -1.78
N LYS A 21 -24.13 1.76 -1.00
CA LYS A 21 -25.30 2.63 -1.22
C LYS A 21 -24.95 4.08 -0.91
N THR A 22 -24.20 4.30 0.17
CA THR A 22 -23.64 5.59 0.55
C THR A 22 -22.14 5.47 0.79
N TRP A 23 -21.44 6.57 0.52
CA TRP A 23 -19.99 6.69 0.63
C TRP A 23 -19.63 7.93 1.41
N THR A 24 -18.74 7.78 2.39
CA THR A 24 -18.14 8.89 3.13
C THR A 24 -16.69 9.03 2.69
N GLU A 25 -16.28 10.23 2.28
CA GLU A 25 -14.89 10.49 1.94
C GLU A 25 -14.00 10.30 3.17
N HIS A 26 -12.92 9.52 3.02
CA HIS A 26 -11.98 9.29 4.10
C HIS A 26 -11.07 10.52 4.30
N PRO A 27 -10.71 10.91 5.54
CA PRO A 27 -9.87 12.08 5.80
C PRO A 27 -8.54 12.08 5.02
N THR A 28 -7.97 10.92 4.72
CA THR A 28 -6.70 10.82 3.98
C THR A 28 -6.84 10.84 2.45
N SER A 29 -8.07 10.87 1.93
CA SER A 29 -8.38 10.95 0.49
C SER A 29 -7.64 12.11 -0.16
N ARG A 30 -7.07 11.86 -1.35
CA ARG A 30 -6.34 12.82 -2.19
C ARG A 30 -5.10 13.45 -1.53
N ARG A 31 -4.58 12.85 -0.44
CA ARG A 31 -3.51 13.44 0.38
C ARG A 31 -2.42 12.47 0.81
N ALA A 32 -2.76 11.40 1.55
CA ALA A 32 -1.73 10.61 2.24
C ALA A 32 -0.94 9.66 1.32
N LEU A 33 -1.56 9.17 0.25
CA LEU A 33 -1.01 8.12 -0.61
C LEU A 33 -0.81 8.66 -2.02
N ILE A 34 0.37 9.20 -2.33
CA ILE A 34 0.69 9.73 -3.66
C ILE A 34 0.69 8.64 -4.75
N GLU A 35 0.47 9.03 -6.00
CA GLU A 35 0.49 8.10 -7.13
C GLU A 35 0.76 8.77 -8.49
N PRO A 36 1.23 8.01 -9.50
CA PRO A 36 1.42 8.49 -10.87
C PRO A 36 0.20 8.18 -11.77
N ALA A 37 -0.99 8.06 -11.18
CA ALA A 37 -2.19 7.45 -11.77
C ALA A 37 -1.93 5.99 -12.22
N CYS A 38 -1.74 5.11 -11.24
CA CYS A 38 -1.46 3.68 -11.43
C CYS A 38 -2.38 2.83 -10.55
N GLN A 39 -2.41 1.52 -10.76
CA GLN A 39 -3.02 0.61 -9.79
C GLN A 39 -2.21 0.62 -8.49
N ALA A 40 -2.89 0.29 -7.39
CA ALA A 40 -2.30 0.09 -6.07
C ALA A 40 -3.04 -1.03 -5.33
N SER A 41 -2.32 -1.76 -4.49
CA SER A 41 -2.87 -2.78 -3.60
C SER A 41 -3.14 -2.21 -2.21
N LEU A 42 -4.25 -2.63 -1.58
CA LEU A 42 -4.55 -2.37 -0.18
C LEU A 42 -4.98 -3.70 0.46
N LEU A 43 -4.37 -4.08 1.57
CA LEU A 43 -4.61 -5.33 2.28
C LEU A 43 -4.76 -5.03 3.78
N ARG A 44 -5.80 -5.57 4.42
CA ARG A 44 -5.83 -5.73 5.87
C ARG A 44 -5.19 -7.06 6.22
N HIS A 45 -4.30 -7.05 7.20
CA HIS A 45 -3.68 -8.26 7.73
C HIS A 45 -3.87 -8.31 9.25
N ASP A 46 -4.52 -9.36 9.72
CA ASP A 46 -4.73 -9.65 11.14
C ASP A 46 -3.66 -10.65 11.61
N TYR A 47 -3.09 -10.43 12.80
CA TYR A 47 -2.01 -11.23 13.38
C TYR A 47 -2.08 -11.23 14.92
N ILE A 48 -1.41 -12.18 15.57
CA ILE A 48 -1.32 -12.24 17.03
C ILE A 48 0.05 -11.71 17.49
N GLU A 49 0.04 -10.82 18.47
CA GLU A 49 1.24 -10.30 19.13
C GLU A 49 1.05 -10.33 20.63
N ASP A 50 1.95 -10.97 21.37
CA ASP A 50 1.87 -11.16 22.82
C ASP A 50 0.54 -11.78 23.31
N GLY A 51 -0.11 -12.58 22.45
CA GLY A 51 -1.39 -13.22 22.74
C GLY A 51 -2.62 -12.35 22.48
N GLU A 52 -2.44 -11.13 21.95
CA GLU A 52 -3.51 -10.22 21.56
C GLU A 52 -3.69 -10.18 20.05
N GLU A 53 -4.95 -10.17 19.57
CA GLU A 53 -5.26 -9.94 18.16
C GLU A 53 -4.96 -8.47 17.80
N ARG A 54 -4.19 -8.28 16.73
CA ARG A 54 -3.85 -6.98 16.15
C ARG A 54 -4.08 -7.01 14.65
N HIS A 55 -4.14 -5.84 14.04
CA HIS A 55 -4.23 -5.72 12.60
C HIS A 55 -3.46 -4.52 12.08
N VAL A 56 -3.04 -4.61 10.83
CA VAL A 56 -2.45 -3.50 10.08
C VAL A 56 -3.10 -3.37 8.71
N LEU A 57 -3.09 -2.16 8.17
CA LEU A 57 -3.31 -1.95 6.75
C LEU A 57 -1.97 -1.84 6.03
N LEU A 58 -1.83 -2.58 4.95
CA LEU A 58 -0.68 -2.58 4.06
C LEU A 58 -1.10 -2.00 2.72
N PHE A 59 -0.35 -1.02 2.23
CA PHE A 59 -0.57 -0.40 0.94
C PHE A 59 0.67 -0.54 0.05
N ALA A 60 0.49 -0.91 -1.21
CA ALA A 60 1.60 -0.99 -2.16
C ALA A 60 1.28 -0.29 -3.47
N ASN A 61 2.19 0.59 -3.92
CA ASN A 61 2.14 1.22 -5.23
C ASN A 61 3.53 1.73 -5.66
N PRO A 62 3.65 2.27 -6.88
CA PRO A 62 4.76 3.15 -7.23
C PRO A 62 4.68 4.45 -6.41
N ASN A 63 5.61 4.63 -5.46
CA ASN A 63 5.62 5.78 -4.56
C ASN A 63 6.22 7.02 -5.24
N SER A 64 5.47 7.55 -6.21
CA SER A 64 5.89 8.66 -7.07
C SER A 64 4.65 9.37 -7.61
N LYS A 65 4.74 10.68 -7.83
CA LYS A 65 3.66 11.45 -8.46
C LYS A 65 3.67 11.37 -10.00
N GLU A 66 4.77 10.88 -10.58
CA GLU A 66 5.04 11.04 -12.01
C GLU A 66 5.32 9.74 -12.74
N ARG A 67 6.06 8.83 -12.09
CA ARG A 67 6.64 7.66 -12.74
C ARG A 67 6.20 6.38 -12.03
N ARG A 68 6.13 5.30 -12.79
CA ARG A 68 5.86 3.95 -12.26
C ARG A 68 7.18 3.29 -11.86
N ASN A 69 7.76 3.83 -10.79
CA ASN A 69 8.99 3.38 -10.16
C ASN A 69 8.83 3.46 -8.64
N ASN A 70 9.83 2.98 -7.91
CA ASN A 70 9.81 2.96 -6.44
C ASN A 70 8.62 2.18 -5.88
N ILE A 71 8.46 0.91 -6.29
CA ILE A 71 7.45 0.04 -5.70
C ILE A 71 7.73 -0.05 -4.20
N THR A 72 6.79 0.44 -3.39
CA THR A 72 6.98 0.59 -1.94
C THR A 72 5.75 0.04 -1.23
N ILE A 73 5.99 -0.75 -0.17
CA ILE A 73 4.97 -1.12 0.81
C ILE A 73 4.96 -0.06 1.91
N LYS A 74 3.77 0.37 2.34
CA LYS A 74 3.54 1.27 3.48
C LYS A 74 2.64 0.58 4.49
N VAL A 75 2.90 0.81 5.77
CA VAL A 75 2.10 0.27 6.88
C VAL A 75 1.30 1.38 7.54
N SER A 76 0.07 1.06 7.92
CA SER A 76 -0.77 1.87 8.80
C SER A 76 -1.27 1.01 9.96
N PHE A 77 -1.17 1.57 11.17
CA PHE A 77 -1.60 0.94 12.43
C PHE A 77 -2.95 1.50 12.93
N ASP A 78 -3.52 2.46 12.21
CA ASP A 78 -4.69 3.25 12.62
C ASP A 78 -5.75 3.30 11.51
N ASP A 79 -5.97 2.16 10.84
CA ASP A 79 -6.97 1.98 9.78
C ASP A 79 -6.85 2.98 8.62
N GLY A 80 -5.62 3.37 8.28
CA GLY A 80 -5.31 4.20 7.10
C GLY A 80 -5.38 5.69 7.37
N GLN A 81 -5.45 6.11 8.64
CA GLN A 81 -5.43 7.51 9.06
C GLN A 81 -4.03 8.12 8.96
N THR A 82 -2.99 7.35 9.26
CA THR A 82 -1.60 7.73 9.07
C THR A 82 -0.78 6.62 8.39
N TRP A 83 0.30 7.02 7.72
CA TRP A 83 1.23 6.13 6.99
C TRP A 83 2.67 6.58 7.26
N PRO A 84 3.23 6.34 8.46
CA PRO A 84 4.50 6.90 8.88
C PRO A 84 5.67 6.42 7.98
N GLU A 85 6.57 7.33 7.61
CA GLU A 85 7.66 7.04 6.65
C GLU A 85 8.66 6.00 7.15
N GLU A 86 8.84 5.86 8.47
CA GLU A 86 9.71 4.85 9.07
C GLU A 86 9.23 3.40 8.81
N TYR A 87 7.97 3.20 8.42
CA TYR A 87 7.42 1.89 8.05
C TYR A 87 7.18 1.76 6.54
N TRP A 88 7.95 2.49 5.73
CA TRP A 88 7.95 2.34 4.28
C TRP A 88 9.10 1.43 3.86
N MET A 89 8.77 0.38 3.11
CA MET A 89 9.75 -0.55 2.56
C MET A 89 9.80 -0.44 1.04
N LEU A 90 10.91 0.08 0.51
CA LEU A 90 11.19 0.11 -0.92
C LEU A 90 11.59 -1.30 -1.40
N LEU A 91 10.87 -1.82 -2.40
CA LEU A 91 11.15 -3.14 -2.98
C LEU A 91 11.88 -3.06 -4.32
N ASP A 92 11.59 -2.03 -5.12
CA ASP A 92 12.13 -1.87 -6.47
C ASP A 92 12.20 -0.39 -6.85
N GLU A 93 13.42 0.16 -6.91
CA GLU A 93 13.69 1.54 -7.34
C GLU A 93 13.49 1.74 -8.85
N GLY A 94 13.58 0.66 -9.62
CA GLY A 94 13.56 0.69 -11.07
C GLY A 94 12.18 0.97 -11.65
N ARG A 95 12.15 1.14 -12.97
CA ARG A 95 10.90 1.39 -13.71
C ARG A 95 10.30 0.07 -14.17
N GLY A 96 9.02 -0.13 -13.89
CA GLY A 96 8.21 -1.25 -14.39
C GLY A 96 6.85 -0.78 -14.94
N ALA A 97 5.94 -1.72 -15.16
CA ALA A 97 4.55 -1.41 -15.52
C ALA A 97 3.73 -0.95 -14.29
N GLY A 98 4.18 -1.28 -13.07
CA GLY A 98 3.84 -0.59 -11.83
C GLY A 98 2.64 -1.15 -11.06
N TYR A 99 1.97 -2.18 -11.55
CA TYR A 99 0.87 -2.82 -10.82
C TYR A 99 1.43 -3.72 -9.73
N SER A 100 0.69 -3.86 -8.63
CA SER A 100 1.03 -4.75 -7.52
C SER A 100 -0.21 -5.33 -6.85
N CYS A 101 -0.07 -6.50 -6.23
CA CYS A 101 -1.11 -7.14 -5.44
C CYS A 101 -0.47 -7.86 -4.26
N MET A 102 -0.97 -7.61 -3.05
CA MET A 102 -0.50 -8.22 -1.81
C MET A 102 -1.48 -9.27 -1.29
N THR A 103 -0.95 -10.25 -0.58
CA THR A 103 -1.73 -11.27 0.13
C THR A 103 -1.00 -11.69 1.41
N SER A 104 -1.74 -12.26 2.36
CA SER A 104 -1.15 -12.94 3.51
C SER A 104 -0.79 -14.36 3.08
N ILE A 105 0.49 -14.70 3.09
CA ILE A 105 0.92 -16.09 2.86
C ILE A 105 0.56 -16.92 4.09
N ASP A 106 0.87 -16.36 5.25
CA ASP A 106 0.51 -16.83 6.58
C ASP A 106 0.42 -15.63 7.53
N GLU A 107 0.27 -15.89 8.83
CA GLU A 107 0.20 -14.86 9.90
C GLU A 107 1.47 -14.01 10.04
N HIS A 108 2.62 -14.51 9.58
CA HIS A 108 3.92 -13.87 9.81
C HIS A 108 4.58 -13.41 8.51
N THR A 109 3.92 -13.57 7.37
CA THR A 109 4.52 -13.37 6.05
C THR A 109 3.54 -12.76 5.05
N ILE A 110 3.94 -11.63 4.48
CA ILE A 110 3.22 -10.95 3.41
C ILE A 110 3.82 -11.35 2.06
N GLY A 111 2.98 -11.80 1.15
CA GLY A 111 3.34 -12.02 -0.25
C GLY A 111 2.96 -10.80 -1.08
N ILE A 112 3.84 -10.40 -1.99
CA ILE A 112 3.54 -9.38 -3.00
C ILE A 112 3.92 -9.87 -4.39
N PHE A 113 3.01 -9.68 -5.32
CA PHE A 113 3.21 -9.91 -6.74
C PHE A 113 3.13 -8.56 -7.48
N TYR A 114 4.13 -8.21 -8.28
CA TYR A 114 4.17 -6.90 -8.94
C TYR A 114 4.91 -6.89 -10.28
N GLU A 115 4.59 -5.89 -11.10
CA GLU A 115 5.21 -5.63 -12.40
C GLU A 115 6.35 -4.62 -12.27
N GLY A 116 7.55 -5.11 -11.94
CA GLY A 116 8.72 -4.26 -11.65
C GLY A 116 9.77 -4.19 -12.76
N SER A 117 11.00 -3.82 -12.37
CA SER A 117 12.10 -3.51 -13.28
C SER A 117 12.90 -4.73 -13.76
N GLN A 118 12.92 -5.81 -12.99
CA GLN A 118 13.75 -6.99 -13.26
C GLN A 118 13.01 -8.07 -14.05
N ALA A 119 11.68 -8.11 -13.96
CA ALA A 119 10.82 -8.99 -14.72
C ALA A 119 9.41 -8.40 -14.82
N ASP A 120 8.67 -8.81 -15.86
CA ASP A 120 7.26 -8.45 -16.05
C ASP A 120 6.43 -8.80 -14.82
N ILE A 121 6.80 -9.89 -14.16
CA ILE A 121 6.14 -10.45 -12.98
C ILE A 121 7.22 -10.84 -11.96
N GLN A 122 7.12 -10.28 -10.76
CA GLN A 122 8.00 -10.57 -9.63
C GLN A 122 7.16 -10.95 -8.41
N PHE A 123 7.63 -11.93 -7.65
CA PHE A 123 7.05 -12.29 -6.36
C PHE A 123 8.09 -12.13 -5.26
N GLN A 124 7.72 -11.52 -4.15
CA GLN A 124 8.52 -11.45 -2.93
C GLN A 124 7.69 -11.88 -1.73
N ALA A 125 8.29 -12.66 -0.84
CA ALA A 125 7.73 -13.02 0.46
C ALA A 125 8.50 -12.26 1.54
N ILE A 126 7.78 -11.44 2.31
CA ILE A 126 8.35 -10.48 3.25
C ILE A 126 7.87 -10.86 4.64
N PRO A 127 8.77 -11.17 5.59
CA PRO A 127 8.38 -11.38 6.98
C PRO A 127 7.69 -10.13 7.54
N LEU A 128 6.50 -10.29 8.14
CA LEU A 128 5.71 -9.20 8.70
C LEU A 128 6.54 -8.34 9.65
N LYS A 129 7.35 -8.98 10.51
CA LYS A 129 8.25 -8.30 11.44
C LYS A 129 9.21 -7.30 10.79
N GLU A 130 9.57 -7.46 9.52
CA GLU A 130 10.44 -6.51 8.81
C GLU A 130 9.67 -5.26 8.37
N LEU A 131 8.37 -5.39 8.12
CA LEU A 131 7.47 -4.26 7.84
C LEU A 131 7.10 -3.48 9.10
N LEU A 132 7.06 -4.16 10.26
CA LEU A 132 6.70 -3.55 11.56
C LEU A 132 7.91 -3.00 12.33
N LYS A 133 9.13 -3.10 11.76
CA LYS A 133 10.35 -2.64 12.42
C LYS A 133 10.57 -1.14 12.16
N LYS A 134 10.98 -0.44 13.22
CA LYS A 134 11.49 0.95 13.15
C LYS A 134 12.94 1.02 12.70
#